data_AF-A0A2S5C7N1-F1
#
_entry.id   AF-A0A2S5C7N1-F1
#
_cell.length_a   1.000
_cell.length_b   1.000
_cell.length_c   1.000
_cell.angle_alpha   90.00
_cell.angle_beta   90.00
_cell.angle_gamma   90.00
#
_symmetry.space_group_name_H-M   'P 1'
#
loop_
_entity.id
_entity.type
_entity.pdbx_description
1 polymer ?
#
loop_
_entity_poly.entity_id
_entity_poly.type
_entity_poly.pdbx_seq_one_letter_code
_entity_poly.pdbx_strand_id
1 'polypeptide(L)'
;MKYINALYKYIAKGVEQELAIITDELGRSANSLIKHSGKGDRVTTQIANDILYLIGNKNFCKVLVATSPRTATYFFVSTNTFKNYDIPLHQFSANVSQEVIKNKNSIIYHEDNGYYSGLMGEIQEWSKSFYGNYLLIDSLQIGHLSPFDFNYKTFLSFDNEQWDAYFRVSLIYLEERLKRENFIDTNLVLNSVLESIKYCTQNMHMVDKTDDEIKKSEEIEKLHSSIDFIGKLFDTTTKLKAKTIYQYSVRKRRKYVFDIHYYISSALIELLFKASLCQADNFTTWHIQNNIVWDGIFSTHEEFPGEFHKITIKRTIRRMYEELKSIEKFANFKNTRIAGIILNVLGLSPGPCFATRNDKRLALIKSLTQKIIKERFITLLEQQPQVAESMFPKCISYEPERKCLVKTYAVGINKEAPKHYLYLD
;
A
#
# COMPACT_ATOMS: atom_id res chain seq x y z
N MET A 1 -20.13 10.45 -37.32
CA MET A 1 -19.25 9.69 -38.25
C MET A 1 -18.02 10.49 -38.67
N LYS A 2 -18.12 11.62 -39.41
CA LYS A 2 -16.94 12.41 -39.84
C LYS A 2 -16.01 12.84 -38.68
N TYR A 3 -16.58 13.28 -37.56
CA TYR A 3 -15.82 13.73 -36.37
C TYR A 3 -15.04 12.60 -35.68
N ILE A 4 -15.67 11.44 -35.43
CA ILE A 4 -14.99 10.28 -34.84
C ILE A 4 -13.86 9.79 -35.74
N ASN A 5 -14.10 9.71 -37.05
CA ASN A 5 -13.07 9.27 -38.00
C ASN A 5 -11.88 10.25 -38.03
N ALA A 6 -12.13 11.55 -37.88
CA ALA A 6 -11.07 12.55 -37.75
C ALA A 6 -10.31 12.38 -36.42
N LEU A 7 -11.02 12.26 -35.30
CA LEU A 7 -10.43 12.04 -33.98
C LEU A 7 -9.56 10.77 -33.97
N TYR A 8 -10.07 9.67 -34.51
CA TYR A 8 -9.32 8.43 -34.66
C TYR A 8 -8.04 8.63 -35.46
N LYS A 9 -8.11 9.33 -36.61
CA LYS A 9 -6.93 9.62 -37.44
C LYS A 9 -5.88 10.42 -36.68
N TYR A 10 -6.28 11.44 -35.94
CA TYR A 10 -5.33 12.24 -35.16
C TYR A 10 -4.69 11.43 -34.03
N ILE A 11 -5.49 10.67 -33.26
CA ILE A 11 -4.98 9.79 -32.20
C ILE A 11 -4.04 8.73 -32.78
N ALA A 12 -4.39 8.13 -33.92
CA ALA A 12 -3.56 7.12 -34.59
C ALA A 12 -2.26 7.70 -35.17
N LYS A 13 -2.30 8.93 -35.69
CA LYS A 13 -1.12 9.65 -36.20
C LYS A 13 -0.16 10.03 -35.06
N GLY A 14 -0.70 10.35 -33.89
CA GLY A 14 0.07 10.47 -32.65
C GLY A 14 0.94 11.72 -32.53
N VAL A 15 0.74 12.75 -33.36
CA VAL A 15 1.54 13.99 -33.34
C VAL A 15 1.18 14.82 -32.11
N GLU A 16 2.13 15.03 -31.20
CA GLU A 16 1.87 15.66 -29.88
C GLU A 16 1.17 17.03 -29.98
N GLN A 17 1.59 17.89 -30.92
CA GLN A 17 0.99 19.21 -31.14
C GLN A 17 -0.50 19.14 -31.56
N GLU A 18 -0.84 18.16 -32.41
CA GLU A 18 -2.22 17.96 -32.85
C GLU A 18 -3.07 17.37 -31.71
N LEU A 19 -2.49 16.43 -30.95
CA LEU A 19 -3.17 15.85 -29.79
C LEU A 19 -3.45 16.91 -28.71
N ALA A 20 -2.52 17.85 -28.46
CA ALA A 20 -2.71 18.93 -27.49
C ALA A 20 -3.91 19.84 -27.82
N ILE A 21 -4.09 20.18 -29.10
CA ILE A 21 -5.27 20.95 -29.53
C ILE A 21 -6.55 20.13 -29.30
N ILE A 22 -6.51 18.85 -29.63
CA ILE A 22 -7.66 17.94 -29.50
C ILE A 22 -8.04 17.72 -28.03
N THR A 23 -7.06 17.66 -27.11
CA THR A 23 -7.32 17.50 -25.68
C THR A 23 -8.09 18.70 -25.12
N ASP A 24 -7.80 19.92 -25.56
CA ASP A 24 -8.55 21.11 -25.15
C ASP A 24 -9.98 21.13 -25.71
N GLU A 25 -10.14 20.82 -27.01
CA GLU A 25 -11.46 20.80 -27.65
C GLU A 25 -12.38 19.70 -27.09
N LEU A 26 -11.81 18.54 -26.75
CA LEU A 26 -12.56 17.47 -26.08
C LEU A 26 -13.02 17.88 -24.69
N GLY A 27 -12.24 18.69 -23.96
CA GLY A 27 -12.64 19.23 -22.66
C GLY A 27 -13.96 20.00 -22.72
N ARG A 28 -14.15 20.80 -23.78
CA ARG A 28 -15.42 21.54 -24.02
C ARG A 28 -16.60 20.60 -24.29
N SER A 29 -16.31 19.42 -24.84
CA SER A 29 -17.33 18.42 -25.19
C SER A 29 -17.64 17.43 -24.07
N ALA A 30 -16.87 17.42 -22.97
CA ALA A 30 -16.96 16.42 -21.90
C ALA A 30 -18.39 16.27 -21.35
N ASN A 31 -19.07 17.38 -21.05
CA ASN A 31 -20.45 17.38 -20.56
C ASN A 31 -21.41 16.64 -21.50
N SER A 32 -21.33 16.92 -22.80
CA SER A 32 -22.22 16.30 -23.80
C SER A 32 -21.89 14.81 -23.98
N LEU A 33 -20.60 14.47 -24.02
CA LEU A 33 -20.14 13.08 -24.14
C LEU A 33 -20.65 12.24 -22.96
N ILE A 34 -20.46 12.72 -21.73
CA ILE A 34 -20.91 12.00 -20.53
C ILE A 34 -22.43 11.91 -20.44
N LYS A 35 -23.16 12.96 -20.81
CA LYS A 35 -24.63 12.96 -20.82
C LYS A 35 -25.21 11.92 -21.79
N HIS A 36 -24.54 11.67 -22.91
CA HIS A 36 -25.04 10.77 -23.96
C HIS A 36 -24.42 9.37 -23.94
N SER A 37 -23.34 9.14 -23.19
CA SER A 37 -22.70 7.84 -23.01
C SER A 37 -23.45 6.91 -22.05
N GLY A 38 -23.09 5.63 -22.07
CA GLY A 38 -23.58 4.59 -21.16
C GLY A 38 -24.40 3.53 -21.88
N LYS A 39 -25.38 2.96 -21.18
CA LYS A 39 -26.27 1.90 -21.72
C LYS A 39 -27.33 2.51 -22.64
N GLY A 40 -27.30 2.12 -23.92
CA GLY A 40 -28.35 2.46 -24.87
C GLY A 40 -27.95 2.21 -26.33
N ASP A 41 -28.94 1.89 -27.15
CA ASP A 41 -28.72 1.52 -28.57
C ASP A 41 -28.85 2.71 -29.53
N ARG A 42 -29.02 3.92 -29.00
CA ARG A 42 -29.07 5.13 -29.82
C ARG A 42 -27.70 5.36 -30.46
N VAL A 43 -27.68 5.73 -31.74
CA VAL A 43 -26.46 6.07 -32.48
C VAL A 43 -25.62 7.12 -31.74
N THR A 44 -26.26 8.09 -31.08
CA THR A 44 -25.58 9.10 -30.26
C THR A 44 -24.82 8.50 -29.08
N THR A 45 -25.37 7.44 -28.46
CA THR A 45 -24.76 6.75 -27.32
C THR A 45 -23.59 5.89 -27.76
N GLN A 46 -23.72 5.18 -28.88
CA GLN A 46 -22.61 4.44 -29.49
C GLN A 46 -21.45 5.38 -29.85
N ILE A 47 -21.75 6.50 -30.51
CA ILE A 47 -20.76 7.53 -30.85
C ILE A 47 -20.06 8.10 -29.61
N ALA A 48 -20.80 8.40 -28.54
CA ALA A 48 -20.21 8.90 -27.31
C ALA A 48 -19.31 7.85 -26.66
N ASN A 49 -19.77 6.60 -26.57
CA ASN A 49 -19.02 5.48 -26.02
C ASN A 49 -17.73 5.23 -26.83
N ASP A 50 -17.80 5.24 -28.16
CA ASP A 50 -16.63 5.07 -29.03
C ASP A 50 -15.59 6.17 -28.79
N ILE A 51 -16.02 7.43 -28.64
CA ILE A 51 -15.12 8.55 -28.32
C ILE A 51 -14.44 8.32 -26.96
N LEU A 52 -15.20 7.92 -25.94
CA LEU A 52 -14.66 7.65 -24.60
C LEU A 52 -13.65 6.48 -24.61
N TYR A 53 -13.87 5.45 -25.43
CA TYR A 53 -12.87 4.39 -25.65
C TYR A 53 -11.62 4.91 -26.36
N LEU A 54 -11.77 5.73 -27.39
CA LEU A 54 -10.66 6.27 -28.17
C LEU A 54 -9.72 7.15 -27.34
N ILE A 55 -10.25 8.01 -26.48
CA ILE A 55 -9.44 8.86 -25.60
C ILE A 55 -8.69 8.06 -24.55
N GLY A 56 -9.07 6.80 -24.32
CA GLY A 56 -8.30 5.86 -23.50
C GLY A 56 -6.94 5.48 -24.08
N ASN A 57 -6.56 5.93 -25.28
CA ASN A 57 -5.24 5.66 -25.85
C ASN A 57 -4.11 6.21 -24.97
N LYS A 58 -3.05 5.41 -24.75
CA LYS A 58 -1.93 5.76 -23.87
C LYS A 58 -1.17 7.02 -24.32
N ASN A 59 -0.90 7.16 -25.62
CA ASN A 59 -0.18 8.34 -26.15
C ASN A 59 -1.04 9.60 -25.99
N PHE A 60 -2.35 9.48 -26.24
CA PHE A 60 -3.30 10.56 -26.00
C PHE A 60 -3.31 10.98 -24.52
N CYS A 61 -3.40 10.02 -23.58
CA CYS A 61 -3.38 10.29 -22.14
C CYS A 61 -2.06 10.96 -21.71
N LYS A 62 -0.92 10.52 -22.23
CA LYS A 62 0.39 11.15 -21.97
C LYS A 62 0.39 12.62 -22.37
N VAL A 63 -0.08 12.95 -23.58
CA VAL A 63 -0.15 14.34 -24.06
C VAL A 63 -1.16 15.15 -23.24
N LEU A 64 -2.33 14.58 -22.94
CA LEU A 64 -3.36 15.23 -22.13
C LEU A 64 -2.81 15.66 -20.77
N VAL A 65 -2.07 14.79 -20.09
CA VAL A 65 -1.49 15.07 -18.78
C VAL A 65 -0.45 16.18 -18.85
N ALA A 66 0.36 16.21 -19.91
CA ALA A 66 1.43 17.19 -20.07
C ALA A 66 0.93 18.58 -20.48
N THR A 67 -0.15 18.65 -21.26
CA THR A 67 -0.59 19.90 -21.93
C THR A 67 -1.89 20.46 -21.34
N SER A 68 -2.87 19.59 -21.07
CA SER A 68 -4.23 20.00 -20.69
C SER A 68 -4.79 19.10 -19.57
N PRO A 69 -4.12 19.01 -18.41
CA PRO A 69 -4.54 18.10 -17.34
C PRO A 69 -5.97 18.37 -16.86
N ARG A 70 -6.43 19.64 -16.92
CA ARG A 70 -7.79 20.04 -16.56
C ARG A 70 -8.88 19.36 -17.41
N THR A 71 -8.58 18.95 -18.63
CA THR A 71 -9.53 18.18 -19.46
C THR A 71 -9.98 16.90 -18.78
N ALA A 72 -9.07 16.20 -18.07
CA ALA A 72 -9.42 14.98 -17.37
C ALA A 72 -10.48 15.21 -16.28
N THR A 73 -10.38 16.34 -15.55
CA THR A 73 -11.34 16.65 -14.49
C THR A 73 -12.71 17.00 -15.04
N TYR A 74 -12.81 17.60 -16.23
CA TYR A 74 -14.11 17.86 -16.85
C TYR A 74 -14.90 16.58 -17.09
N PHE A 75 -14.28 15.49 -17.55
CA PHE A 75 -14.97 14.20 -17.67
C PHE A 75 -15.44 13.70 -16.30
N PHE A 76 -14.58 13.73 -15.29
CA PHE A 76 -14.90 13.24 -13.95
C PHE A 76 -15.98 14.07 -13.25
N VAL A 77 -15.92 15.40 -13.32
CA VAL A 77 -16.95 16.29 -12.77
C VAL A 77 -18.27 16.08 -13.49
N SER A 78 -18.26 15.95 -14.83
CA SER A 78 -19.46 15.71 -15.63
C SER A 78 -20.20 14.44 -15.19
N THR A 79 -19.48 13.36 -14.85
CA THR A 79 -20.14 12.12 -14.37
C THR A 79 -20.90 12.34 -13.08
N ASN A 80 -20.34 13.13 -12.16
CA ASN A 80 -21.00 13.46 -10.91
C ASN A 80 -22.18 14.43 -11.12
N THR A 81 -22.11 15.32 -12.11
CA THR A 81 -23.22 16.21 -12.52
C THR A 81 -24.41 15.42 -13.07
N PHE A 82 -24.17 14.46 -13.97
CA PHE A 82 -25.23 13.66 -14.59
C PHE A 82 -25.56 12.37 -13.82
N LYS A 83 -24.84 12.08 -12.73
CA LYS A 83 -24.92 10.82 -11.97
C LYS A 83 -24.79 9.58 -12.87
N ASN A 84 -23.99 9.69 -13.92
CA ASN A 84 -23.77 8.64 -14.92
C ASN A 84 -22.40 7.99 -14.70
N TYR A 85 -22.39 6.84 -14.03
CA TYR A 85 -21.16 6.12 -13.65
C TYR A 85 -20.92 4.84 -14.47
N ASP A 86 -21.90 4.39 -15.24
CA ASP A 86 -21.84 3.18 -16.06
C ASP A 86 -21.46 3.55 -17.50
N ILE A 87 -20.21 3.98 -17.66
CA ILE A 87 -19.67 4.55 -18.88
C ILE A 87 -18.26 4.03 -19.17
N PRO A 88 -17.84 3.97 -20.44
CA PRO A 88 -16.56 3.38 -20.84
C PRO A 88 -15.35 4.31 -20.60
N LEU A 89 -15.14 4.73 -19.34
CA LEU A 89 -13.99 5.53 -18.92
C LEU A 89 -12.85 4.71 -18.32
N HIS A 90 -12.99 3.39 -18.20
CA HIS A 90 -12.03 2.51 -17.53
C HIS A 90 -10.58 2.73 -18.01
N GLN A 91 -10.33 2.58 -19.31
CA GLN A 91 -9.00 2.70 -19.89
C GLN A 91 -8.43 4.12 -19.82
N PHE A 92 -9.28 5.13 -20.04
CA PHE A 92 -8.92 6.53 -19.90
C PHE A 92 -8.48 6.84 -18.46
N SER A 93 -9.27 6.40 -17.48
CA SER A 93 -9.02 6.67 -16.07
C SER A 93 -7.70 6.07 -15.58
N ALA A 94 -7.41 4.81 -15.95
CA ALA A 94 -6.17 4.13 -15.57
C ALA A 94 -4.96 4.73 -16.27
N ASN A 95 -5.05 5.01 -17.58
CA ASN A 95 -3.94 5.58 -18.33
C ASN A 95 -3.63 7.01 -17.91
N VAL A 96 -4.63 7.85 -17.65
CA VAL A 96 -4.41 9.20 -17.10
C VAL A 96 -3.73 9.09 -15.73
N SER A 97 -4.27 8.29 -14.82
CA SER A 97 -3.68 8.11 -13.48
C SER A 97 -2.23 7.63 -13.54
N GLN A 98 -1.94 6.65 -14.41
CA GLN A 98 -0.59 6.15 -14.63
C GLN A 98 0.37 7.24 -15.15
N GLU A 99 -0.04 8.02 -16.16
CA GLU A 99 0.82 9.05 -16.74
C GLU A 99 0.99 10.24 -15.80
N VAL A 100 -0.03 10.59 -15.01
CA VAL A 100 0.03 11.61 -13.97
C VAL A 100 1.02 11.21 -12.88
N ILE A 101 0.97 9.98 -12.38
CA ILE A 101 1.91 9.54 -11.34
C ILE A 101 3.34 9.42 -11.90
N LYS A 102 3.50 8.89 -13.11
CA LYS A 102 4.83 8.75 -13.72
C LYS A 102 5.53 10.08 -13.97
N ASN A 103 4.78 11.09 -14.41
CA ASN A 103 5.34 12.39 -14.70
C ASN A 103 5.46 13.23 -13.42
N LYS A 104 6.67 13.40 -12.90
CA LYS A 104 6.95 14.23 -11.71
C LYS A 104 6.65 15.72 -11.91
N ASN A 105 6.51 16.18 -13.15
CA ASN A 105 6.07 17.54 -13.48
C ASN A 105 4.55 17.61 -13.69
N SER A 106 3.79 16.57 -13.33
CA SER A 106 2.34 16.59 -13.43
C SER A 106 1.71 17.36 -12.29
N ILE A 107 0.43 17.70 -12.49
CA ILE A 107 -0.34 18.50 -11.55
C ILE A 107 -0.37 17.95 -10.12
N ILE A 108 -0.34 16.63 -9.91
CA ILE A 108 -0.46 16.07 -8.56
C ILE A 108 0.78 16.32 -7.69
N TYR A 109 1.95 16.57 -8.30
CA TYR A 109 3.17 16.96 -7.60
C TYR A 109 3.22 18.45 -7.31
N HIS A 110 2.36 19.23 -7.96
CA HIS A 110 2.10 20.63 -7.64
C HIS A 110 0.87 20.81 -6.73
N GLU A 111 0.29 19.70 -6.25
CA GLU A 111 -0.82 19.66 -5.30
C GLU A 111 -0.45 18.86 -4.03
N ASP A 112 0.83 18.62 -3.78
CA ASP A 112 1.29 17.68 -2.74
C ASP A 112 1.50 18.31 -1.35
N ASN A 113 1.87 19.59 -1.27
CA ASN A 113 2.25 20.27 -0.05
C ASN A 113 1.92 21.76 -0.09
N GLY A 114 1.09 22.25 0.84
CA GLY A 114 0.75 23.68 0.92
C GLY A 114 1.95 24.61 1.11
N TYR A 115 3.04 24.14 1.71
CA TYR A 115 4.25 24.96 1.93
C TYR A 115 5.00 25.25 0.63
N TYR A 116 5.26 24.23 -0.20
CA TYR A 116 6.02 24.38 -1.45
C TYR A 116 5.14 24.68 -2.66
N SER A 117 3.89 24.23 -2.63
CA SER A 117 2.94 24.31 -3.76
C SER A 117 1.89 25.41 -3.56
N GLY A 118 1.98 26.17 -2.46
CA GLY A 118 1.08 27.29 -2.16
C GLY A 118 -0.39 26.88 -2.17
N LEU A 119 -1.24 27.75 -2.73
CA LEU A 119 -2.70 27.55 -2.78
C LEU A 119 -3.11 26.26 -3.50
N MET A 120 -2.36 25.83 -4.52
CA MET A 120 -2.67 24.59 -5.25
C MET A 120 -2.46 23.36 -4.36
N GLY A 121 -1.41 23.38 -3.52
CA GLY A 121 -1.17 22.35 -2.51
C GLY A 121 -2.25 22.26 -1.43
N GLU A 122 -2.85 23.39 -1.04
CA GLU A 122 -3.93 23.41 -0.03
C GLU A 122 -5.27 22.93 -0.60
N ILE A 123 -5.63 23.42 -1.79
CA ILE A 123 -6.93 23.13 -2.39
C ILE A 123 -6.94 21.72 -2.99
N GLN A 124 -5.88 21.32 -3.69
CA GLN A 124 -5.78 20.04 -4.42
C GLN A 124 -6.98 19.81 -5.37
N GLU A 125 -7.38 20.84 -6.12
CA GLU A 125 -8.61 20.85 -6.91
C GLU A 125 -8.64 19.72 -7.93
N TRP A 126 -7.53 19.49 -8.64
CA TRP A 126 -7.43 18.46 -9.66
C TRP A 126 -7.52 17.07 -9.02
N SER A 127 -6.70 16.82 -8.00
CA SER A 127 -6.64 15.53 -7.32
C SER A 127 -7.98 15.17 -6.67
N LYS A 128 -8.65 16.13 -6.00
CA LYS A 128 -9.98 15.92 -5.42
C LYS A 128 -11.07 15.73 -6.48
N SER A 129 -11.01 16.45 -7.59
CA SER A 129 -11.98 16.29 -8.68
C SER A 129 -11.88 14.93 -9.37
N PHE A 130 -10.67 14.42 -9.55
CA PHE A 130 -10.41 13.15 -10.21
C PHE A 130 -10.56 11.96 -9.24
N TYR A 131 -9.75 11.92 -8.18
CA TYR A 131 -9.73 10.79 -7.23
C TYR A 131 -10.83 10.84 -6.16
N GLY A 132 -11.43 12.01 -5.92
CA GLY A 132 -12.53 12.15 -4.97
C GLY A 132 -13.90 11.70 -5.50
N ASN A 133 -14.02 11.41 -6.80
CA ASN A 133 -15.25 10.85 -7.36
C ASN A 133 -15.35 9.34 -7.09
N TYR A 134 -15.50 8.96 -5.82
CA TYR A 134 -15.46 7.57 -5.38
C TYR A 134 -16.53 6.70 -6.04
N LEU A 135 -17.72 7.24 -6.34
CA LEU A 135 -18.80 6.50 -7.01
C LEU A 135 -18.42 6.08 -8.44
N LEU A 136 -17.77 6.97 -9.19
CA LEU A 136 -17.24 6.61 -10.49
C LEU A 136 -16.14 5.56 -10.35
N ILE A 137 -15.18 5.77 -9.44
CA ILE A 137 -14.04 4.87 -9.26
C ILE A 137 -14.50 3.46 -8.88
N ASP A 138 -15.47 3.34 -7.98
CA ASP A 138 -16.11 2.07 -7.62
C ASP A 138 -16.73 1.38 -8.83
N SER A 139 -17.49 2.14 -9.62
CA SER A 139 -18.11 1.64 -10.85
C SER A 139 -17.05 1.14 -11.85
N LEU A 140 -15.96 1.90 -11.99
CA LEU A 140 -14.86 1.56 -12.90
C LEU A 140 -14.11 0.30 -12.46
N GLN A 141 -13.91 0.12 -11.16
CA GLN A 141 -13.26 -1.08 -10.61
C GLN A 141 -14.08 -2.35 -10.85
N ILE A 142 -15.42 -2.27 -10.81
CA ILE A 142 -16.30 -3.40 -11.16
C ILE A 142 -16.06 -3.82 -12.62
N GLY A 143 -15.78 -2.87 -13.51
CA GLY A 143 -15.38 -3.11 -14.90
C GLY A 143 -13.91 -3.52 -15.10
N HIS A 144 -13.21 -3.93 -14.04
CA HIS A 144 -11.83 -4.45 -14.02
C HIS A 144 -10.68 -3.46 -14.23
N LEU A 145 -10.96 -2.16 -14.36
CA LEU A 145 -9.89 -1.18 -14.56
C LEU A 145 -10.30 0.19 -14.04
N SER A 146 -9.66 0.62 -12.95
CA SER A 146 -9.85 1.90 -12.28
C SER A 146 -8.56 2.77 -12.30
N PRO A 147 -8.63 4.04 -11.85
CA PRO A 147 -7.44 4.87 -11.64
C PRO A 147 -6.35 4.25 -10.74
N PHE A 148 -6.65 3.23 -9.94
CA PHE A 148 -5.69 2.63 -9.02
C PHE A 148 -5.13 1.29 -9.51
N ASP A 149 -5.62 0.79 -10.65
CA ASP A 149 -5.24 -0.50 -11.22
C ASP A 149 -4.14 -0.32 -12.28
N PHE A 150 -2.89 -0.56 -11.89
CA PHE A 150 -1.76 -0.53 -12.82
C PHE A 150 -1.21 -1.93 -13.11
N ASN A 151 -0.64 -2.08 -14.31
CA ASN A 151 0.15 -3.26 -14.64
C ASN A 151 1.35 -3.39 -13.69
N TYR A 152 1.68 -4.61 -13.28
CA TYR A 152 2.82 -4.90 -12.39
C TYR A 152 4.14 -4.24 -12.84
N LYS A 153 4.41 -4.17 -14.16
CA LYS A 153 5.62 -3.52 -14.70
C LYS A 153 5.67 -2.04 -14.37
N THR A 154 4.51 -1.38 -14.28
CA THR A 154 4.41 0.02 -13.88
C THR A 154 4.75 0.18 -12.42
N PHE A 155 4.17 -0.62 -11.54
CA PHE A 155 4.47 -0.56 -10.11
C PHE A 155 5.95 -0.83 -9.82
N LEU A 156 6.55 -1.78 -10.53
CA LEU A 156 7.99 -2.07 -10.38
C LEU A 156 8.90 -0.94 -10.89
N SER A 157 8.39 -0.05 -11.75
CA SER A 157 9.14 1.11 -12.25
C SER A 157 9.01 2.33 -11.35
N PHE A 158 8.16 2.29 -10.31
CA PHE A 158 7.95 3.44 -9.45
C PHE A 158 9.10 3.64 -8.48
N ASP A 159 9.56 4.88 -8.39
CA ASP A 159 10.42 5.35 -7.31
C ASP A 159 9.61 5.74 -6.06
N ASN A 160 10.29 6.17 -5.00
CA ASN A 160 9.66 6.53 -3.73
C ASN A 160 8.65 7.68 -3.87
N GLU A 161 9.00 8.77 -4.58
CA GLU A 161 8.11 9.91 -4.80
C GLU A 161 6.83 9.52 -5.54
N GLN A 162 6.94 8.60 -6.51
CA GLN A 162 5.80 8.05 -7.24
C GLN A 162 4.90 7.17 -6.37
N TRP A 163 5.47 6.39 -5.46
CA TRP A 163 4.70 5.63 -4.47
C TRP A 163 4.00 6.54 -3.46
N ASP A 164 4.66 7.58 -2.98
CA ASP A 164 4.04 8.59 -2.10
C ASP A 164 2.87 9.30 -2.80
N ALA A 165 3.05 9.66 -4.06
CA ALA A 165 2.00 10.26 -4.87
C ALA A 165 0.82 9.30 -5.05
N TYR A 166 1.06 8.02 -5.36
CA TYR A 166 0.03 6.98 -5.48
C TYR A 166 -0.77 6.84 -4.18
N PHE A 167 -0.09 6.67 -3.04
CA PHE A 167 -0.75 6.53 -1.74
C PHE A 167 -1.50 7.80 -1.32
N ARG A 168 -0.96 9.00 -1.59
CA ARG A 168 -1.63 10.27 -1.33
C ARG A 168 -2.97 10.36 -2.08
N VAL A 169 -2.98 10.05 -3.37
CA VAL A 169 -4.24 10.11 -4.15
C VAL A 169 -5.23 9.01 -3.75
N SER A 170 -4.75 7.84 -3.28
CA SER A 170 -5.61 6.82 -2.67
C SER A 170 -6.27 7.29 -1.38
N LEU A 171 -5.57 8.10 -0.56
CA LEU A 171 -6.16 8.69 0.65
C LEU A 171 -7.24 9.72 0.32
N ILE A 172 -7.09 10.49 -0.77
CA ILE A 172 -8.15 11.41 -1.24
C ILE A 172 -9.43 10.63 -1.58
N TYR A 173 -9.29 9.51 -2.30
CA TYR A 173 -10.42 8.61 -2.59
C TYR A 173 -11.08 8.10 -1.31
N LEU A 174 -10.29 7.61 -0.36
CA LEU A 174 -10.78 7.10 0.92
C LEU A 174 -11.51 8.17 1.73
N GLU A 175 -10.91 9.36 1.84
CA GLU A 175 -11.47 10.48 2.62
C GLU A 175 -12.84 10.90 2.07
N GLU A 176 -12.96 11.05 0.75
CA GLU A 176 -14.23 11.42 0.12
C GLU A 176 -15.30 10.34 0.27
N ARG A 177 -14.94 9.06 0.14
CA ARG A 177 -15.85 7.94 0.42
C ARG A 177 -16.35 7.99 1.86
N LEU A 178 -15.45 8.13 2.83
CA LEU A 178 -15.77 8.14 4.26
C LEU A 178 -16.62 9.35 4.65
N LYS A 179 -16.37 10.54 4.08
CA LYS A 179 -17.20 11.73 4.32
C LYS A 179 -18.66 11.52 3.93
N ARG A 180 -18.93 10.74 2.87
CA ARG A 180 -20.30 10.54 2.36
C ARG A 180 -20.99 9.32 2.97
N GLU A 181 -20.28 8.19 3.06
CA GLU A 181 -20.86 6.92 3.51
C GLU A 181 -20.75 6.73 5.03
N ASN A 182 -19.78 7.38 5.70
CA ASN A 182 -19.49 7.23 7.13
C ASN A 182 -19.16 5.78 7.58
N PHE A 183 -18.87 4.89 6.63
CA PHE A 183 -18.41 3.54 6.91
C PHE A 183 -17.32 3.09 5.94
N ILE A 184 -16.53 2.14 6.40
CA ILE A 184 -15.52 1.43 5.63
C ILE A 184 -15.90 -0.05 5.50
N ASP A 185 -15.81 -0.55 4.28
CA ASP A 185 -16.14 -1.92 3.89
C ASP A 185 -15.01 -2.52 3.02
N THR A 186 -15.23 -3.74 2.55
CA THR A 186 -14.28 -4.50 1.72
C THR A 186 -14.36 -4.09 0.25
N ASN A 187 -14.15 -2.80 0.01
CA ASN A 187 -14.19 -2.26 -1.34
C ASN A 187 -12.97 -2.73 -2.17
N LEU A 188 -13.23 -3.08 -3.44
CA LEU A 188 -12.22 -3.61 -4.37
C LEU A 188 -11.07 -2.62 -4.62
N VAL A 189 -11.34 -1.32 -4.66
CA VAL A 189 -10.34 -0.28 -4.88
C VAL A 189 -9.35 -0.26 -3.72
N LEU A 190 -9.85 -0.16 -2.49
CA LEU A 190 -8.99 -0.13 -1.30
C LEU A 190 -8.21 -1.44 -1.14
N ASN A 191 -8.82 -2.59 -1.44
CA ASN A 191 -8.11 -3.87 -1.45
C ASN A 191 -6.97 -3.87 -2.49
N SER A 192 -7.18 -3.31 -3.68
CA SER A 192 -6.15 -3.22 -4.72
C SER A 192 -5.00 -2.31 -4.30
N VAL A 193 -5.31 -1.17 -3.66
CA VAL A 193 -4.30 -0.28 -3.07
C VAL A 193 -3.51 -0.98 -1.96
N LEU A 194 -4.17 -1.71 -1.06
CA LEU A 194 -3.48 -2.48 -0.01
C LEU A 194 -2.60 -3.59 -0.58
N GLU A 195 -3.03 -4.24 -1.66
CA GLU A 195 -2.22 -5.24 -2.36
C GLU A 195 -1.01 -4.62 -3.07
N SER A 196 -1.09 -3.35 -3.48
CA SER A 196 0.03 -2.64 -4.11
C SER A 196 1.27 -2.50 -3.23
N ILE A 197 1.09 -2.52 -1.89
CA ILE A 197 2.18 -2.51 -0.90
C ILE A 197 3.17 -3.65 -1.15
N LYS A 198 2.71 -4.81 -1.64
CA LYS A 198 3.57 -5.95 -1.98
C LYS A 198 4.57 -5.61 -3.08
N TYR A 199 4.14 -4.82 -4.08
CA TYR A 199 5.01 -4.37 -5.17
C TYR A 199 5.96 -3.27 -4.70
N CYS A 200 5.45 -2.31 -3.92
CA CYS A 200 6.24 -1.23 -3.33
C CYS A 200 7.44 -1.75 -2.53
N THR A 201 7.23 -2.83 -1.76
CA THR A 201 8.23 -3.40 -0.83
C THR A 201 8.89 -4.68 -1.36
N GLN A 202 8.73 -5.00 -2.64
CA GLN A 202 9.20 -6.27 -3.21
C GLN A 202 10.72 -6.44 -3.12
N ASN A 203 11.47 -5.35 -3.30
CA ASN A 203 12.92 -5.36 -3.39
C ASN A 203 13.62 -5.15 -2.03
N MET A 204 12.88 -5.24 -0.92
CA MET A 204 13.45 -5.04 0.43
C MET A 204 14.66 -5.94 0.75
N HIS A 205 14.72 -7.12 0.13
CA HIS A 205 15.82 -8.07 0.23
C HIS A 205 17.09 -7.68 -0.54
N MET A 206 17.06 -6.56 -1.27
CA MET A 206 18.19 -6.03 -2.04
C MET A 206 19.01 -5.00 -1.24
N VAL A 207 18.45 -4.47 -0.15
CA VAL A 207 19.11 -3.44 0.68
C VAL A 207 20.46 -3.91 1.22
N ASP A 208 20.59 -5.19 1.55
CA ASP A 208 21.85 -5.79 2.02
C ASP A 208 22.73 -6.36 0.90
N LYS A 209 22.25 -6.37 -0.34
CA LYS A 209 22.95 -6.97 -1.51
C LYS A 209 23.53 -5.95 -2.48
N THR A 210 23.22 -4.68 -2.29
CA THR A 210 23.71 -3.59 -3.12
C THR A 210 24.72 -2.77 -2.33
N ASP A 211 25.80 -2.29 -2.97
CA ASP A 211 26.70 -1.30 -2.39
C ASP A 211 26.26 0.14 -2.72
N ASP A 212 25.23 0.28 -3.56
CA ASP A 212 24.65 1.56 -3.97
C ASP A 212 23.76 2.14 -2.86
N GLU A 213 24.30 3.10 -2.11
CA GLU A 213 23.61 3.79 -1.00
C GLU A 213 22.33 4.52 -1.46
N ILE A 214 22.28 5.03 -2.70
CA ILE A 214 21.08 5.70 -3.22
C ILE A 214 19.95 4.68 -3.35
N LYS A 215 20.24 3.51 -3.93
CA LYS A 215 19.26 2.43 -4.04
C LYS A 215 18.82 1.89 -2.68
N LYS A 216 19.75 1.77 -1.72
CA LYS A 216 19.38 1.39 -0.34
C LYS A 216 18.39 2.37 0.24
N SER A 217 18.71 3.66 0.16
CA SER A 217 17.83 4.73 0.64
C SER A 217 16.46 4.67 -0.04
N GLU A 218 16.41 4.49 -1.36
CA GLU A 218 15.16 4.41 -2.10
C GLU A 218 14.26 3.25 -1.65
N GLU A 219 14.83 2.05 -1.46
CA GLU A 219 14.06 0.89 -1.00
C GLU A 219 13.59 1.03 0.46
N ILE A 220 14.37 1.70 1.31
CA ILE A 220 13.98 2.04 2.68
C ILE A 220 12.84 3.07 2.66
N GLU A 221 12.93 4.10 1.81
CA GLU A 221 11.87 5.10 1.68
C GLU A 221 10.57 4.48 1.14
N LYS A 222 10.61 3.57 0.16
CA LYS A 222 9.41 2.84 -0.31
C LYS A 222 8.71 2.06 0.81
N LEU A 223 9.49 1.42 1.70
CA LEU A 223 8.95 0.77 2.88
C LEU A 223 8.30 1.78 3.83
N HIS A 224 8.97 2.91 4.06
CA HIS A 224 8.46 3.99 4.89
C HIS A 224 7.15 4.58 4.33
N SER A 225 7.07 4.87 3.02
CA SER A 225 5.84 5.30 2.32
C SER A 225 4.67 4.34 2.57
N SER A 226 4.93 3.03 2.55
CA SER A 226 3.89 2.02 2.80
C SER A 226 3.38 2.03 4.25
N ILE A 227 4.27 2.27 5.22
CA ILE A 227 3.91 2.41 6.63
C ILE A 227 3.16 3.72 6.88
N ASP A 228 3.66 4.84 6.36
CA ASP A 228 3.05 6.16 6.46
C ASP A 228 1.64 6.18 5.85
N PHE A 229 1.44 5.52 4.70
CA PHE A 229 0.11 5.33 4.12
C PHE A 229 -0.86 4.65 5.09
N ILE A 230 -0.45 3.58 5.76
CA ILE A 230 -1.30 2.88 6.74
C ILE A 230 -1.56 3.76 7.97
N GLY A 231 -0.56 4.51 8.43
CA GLY A 231 -0.71 5.49 9.50
C GLY A 231 -1.77 6.55 9.15
N LYS A 232 -1.62 7.21 8.00
CA LYS A 232 -2.58 8.20 7.49
C LYS A 232 -3.97 7.62 7.22
N LEU A 233 -4.06 6.35 6.82
CA LEU A 233 -5.33 5.63 6.74
C LEU A 233 -5.99 5.55 8.12
N PHE A 234 -5.26 5.17 9.16
CA PHE A 234 -5.79 5.16 10.52
C PHE A 234 -6.22 6.56 10.97
N ASP A 235 -5.39 7.58 10.77
CA ASP A 235 -5.72 8.96 11.12
C ASP A 235 -7.00 9.44 10.42
N THR A 236 -7.13 9.14 9.13
CA THR A 236 -8.33 9.48 8.34
C THR A 236 -9.58 8.79 8.89
N THR A 237 -9.48 7.49 9.22
CA THR A 237 -10.62 6.75 9.80
C THR A 237 -10.98 7.23 11.20
N THR A 238 -10.00 7.62 12.02
CA THR A 238 -10.21 8.16 13.37
C THR A 238 -10.87 9.54 13.30
N LYS A 239 -10.30 10.45 12.48
CA LYS A 239 -10.82 11.81 12.26
C LYS A 239 -12.27 11.80 11.80
N LEU A 240 -12.62 10.92 10.86
CA LEU A 240 -13.96 10.80 10.31
C LEU A 240 -14.88 9.87 11.11
N LYS A 241 -14.40 9.28 12.22
CA LYS A 241 -15.15 8.35 13.08
C LYS A 241 -15.80 7.21 12.28
N ALA A 242 -15.07 6.69 11.30
CA ALA A 242 -15.57 5.70 10.35
C ALA A 242 -16.08 4.44 11.06
N LYS A 243 -17.32 4.03 10.74
CA LYS A 243 -17.86 2.75 11.20
C LYS A 243 -17.38 1.62 10.30
N THR A 244 -17.29 0.39 10.82
CA THR A 244 -16.96 -0.78 9.99
C THR A 244 -18.20 -1.60 9.71
N ILE A 245 -18.41 -1.96 8.43
CA ILE A 245 -19.43 -2.95 8.06
C ILE A 245 -18.77 -4.33 8.01
N TYR A 246 -19.28 -5.24 8.85
CA TYR A 246 -18.90 -6.64 8.78
C TYR A 246 -19.68 -7.32 7.67
N GLN A 247 -19.02 -7.70 6.57
CA GLN A 247 -19.61 -8.60 5.59
C GLN A 247 -19.63 -10.02 6.17
N TYR A 248 -20.76 -10.41 6.76
CA TYR A 248 -21.00 -11.78 7.14
C TYR A 248 -21.31 -12.63 5.90
N SER A 249 -20.62 -13.75 5.72
CA SER A 249 -21.12 -14.82 4.85
C SER A 249 -22.32 -15.50 5.54
N VAL A 250 -23.54 -15.15 5.13
CA VAL A 250 -24.80 -15.60 5.75
C VAL A 250 -25.11 -17.10 5.53
N ARG A 251 -24.20 -17.92 4.98
CA ARG A 251 -24.52 -19.34 4.73
C ARG A 251 -23.68 -20.41 5.42
N LYS A 252 -22.55 -20.11 6.05
CA LYS A 252 -21.86 -21.07 6.94
C LYS A 252 -21.08 -20.32 8.00
N ARG A 253 -21.34 -20.62 9.28
CA ARG A 253 -20.45 -20.29 10.42
C ARG A 253 -19.06 -20.91 10.20
N ARG A 254 -18.22 -20.31 9.36
CA ARG A 254 -16.84 -20.71 9.13
C ARG A 254 -15.93 -19.54 9.50
N LYS A 255 -15.19 -19.73 10.60
CA LYS A 255 -13.87 -19.24 11.06
C LYS A 255 -13.17 -18.00 10.47
N TYR A 256 -13.53 -17.45 9.31
CA TYR A 256 -12.79 -16.38 8.64
C TYR A 256 -13.76 -15.30 8.14
N VAL A 257 -13.85 -14.19 8.87
CA VAL A 257 -14.54 -12.97 8.42
C VAL A 257 -13.56 -12.16 7.60
N PHE A 258 -13.70 -12.12 6.27
CA PHE A 258 -12.81 -11.31 5.41
C PHE A 258 -13.34 -9.88 5.33
N ASP A 259 -13.23 -9.11 6.41
CA ASP A 259 -13.56 -7.68 6.46
C ASP A 259 -12.34 -6.79 6.15
N ILE A 260 -12.52 -5.47 6.13
CA ILE A 260 -11.42 -4.54 5.87
C ILE A 260 -10.27 -4.67 6.87
N HIS A 261 -10.56 -4.95 8.15
CA HIS A 261 -9.51 -5.20 9.14
C HIS A 261 -8.67 -6.41 8.77
N TYR A 262 -9.25 -7.43 8.14
CA TYR A 262 -8.50 -8.59 7.65
C TYR A 262 -7.47 -8.18 6.58
N TYR A 263 -7.88 -7.37 5.59
CA TYR A 263 -7.01 -6.93 4.50
C TYR A 263 -5.89 -6.03 5.01
N ILE A 264 -6.19 -5.06 5.86
CA ILE A 264 -5.17 -4.19 6.47
C ILE A 264 -4.21 -5.01 7.34
N SER A 265 -4.74 -5.91 8.19
CA SER A 265 -3.88 -6.81 8.97
C SER A 265 -3.02 -7.70 8.06
N SER A 266 -3.46 -7.98 6.82
CA SER A 266 -2.68 -8.73 5.83
C SER A 266 -1.50 -7.93 5.33
N ALA A 267 -1.76 -6.67 4.96
CA ALA A 267 -0.72 -5.74 4.55
C ALA A 267 0.31 -5.55 5.67
N LEU A 268 -0.12 -5.39 6.93
CA LEU A 268 0.79 -5.24 8.07
C LEU A 268 1.66 -6.48 8.32
N ILE A 269 1.09 -7.68 8.24
CA ILE A 269 1.86 -8.94 8.32
C ILE A 269 2.84 -9.06 7.14
N GLU A 270 2.44 -8.62 5.95
CA GLU A 270 3.32 -8.60 4.80
C GLU A 270 4.49 -7.62 5.00
N LEU A 271 4.23 -6.42 5.52
CA LEU A 271 5.28 -5.44 5.85
C LEU A 271 6.28 -5.97 6.88
N LEU A 272 5.79 -6.65 7.93
CA LEU A 272 6.65 -7.39 8.87
C LEU A 272 7.50 -8.42 8.13
N PHE A 273 6.90 -9.22 7.25
CA PHE A 273 7.64 -10.20 6.47
C PHE A 273 8.68 -9.54 5.53
N LYS A 274 8.35 -8.45 4.83
CA LYS A 274 9.29 -7.76 3.93
C LYS A 274 10.46 -7.15 4.69
N ALA A 275 10.22 -6.48 5.81
CA ALA A 275 11.27 -5.97 6.69
C ALA A 275 12.19 -7.10 7.21
N SER A 276 11.64 -8.30 7.39
CA SER A 276 12.40 -9.45 7.89
C SER A 276 13.37 -10.02 6.85
N LEU A 277 13.19 -9.65 5.58
CA LEU A 277 14.11 -10.02 4.51
C LEU A 277 15.42 -9.24 4.56
N CYS A 278 15.44 -8.07 5.19
CA CYS A 278 16.65 -7.27 5.36
C CYS A 278 17.64 -7.97 6.30
N GLN A 279 18.85 -8.17 5.79
CA GLN A 279 19.97 -8.81 6.48
C GLN A 279 21.22 -7.90 6.43
N ALA A 280 21.00 -6.58 6.51
CA ALA A 280 22.07 -5.57 6.50
C ALA A 280 22.87 -5.57 7.82
N ASP A 281 23.67 -4.54 8.05
CA ASP A 281 24.32 -4.34 9.33
C ASP A 281 23.29 -4.14 10.48
N ASN A 282 23.77 -4.20 11.72
CA ASN A 282 22.93 -4.11 12.90
C ASN A 282 22.11 -2.82 12.98
N PHE A 283 22.67 -1.69 12.56
CA PHE A 283 21.99 -0.40 12.63
C PHE A 283 20.89 -0.31 11.58
N THR A 284 21.22 -0.61 10.32
CA THR A 284 20.24 -0.59 9.21
C THR A 284 19.11 -1.59 9.45
N THR A 285 19.43 -2.80 9.89
CA THR A 285 18.43 -3.82 10.22
C THR A 285 17.52 -3.37 11.36
N TRP A 286 18.08 -2.74 12.41
CA TRP A 286 17.30 -2.19 13.51
C TRP A 286 16.40 -1.04 13.05
N HIS A 287 16.93 -0.12 12.23
CA HIS A 287 16.18 1.00 11.70
C HIS A 287 14.94 0.53 10.92
N ILE A 288 15.12 -0.43 10.01
CA ILE A 288 14.04 -1.01 9.19
C ILE A 288 13.03 -1.78 10.05
N GLN A 289 13.51 -2.74 10.85
CA GLN A 289 12.62 -3.65 11.57
C GLN A 289 11.95 -2.98 12.77
N ASN A 290 12.71 -2.21 13.56
CA ASN A 290 12.18 -1.53 14.74
C ASN A 290 11.58 -0.16 14.40
N ASN A 291 12.41 0.78 13.92
CA ASN A 291 12.00 2.19 13.87
C ASN A 291 10.96 2.48 12.78
N ILE A 292 11.02 1.79 11.63
CA ILE A 292 10.05 1.98 10.55
C ILE A 292 8.85 1.06 10.76
N VAL A 293 9.06 -0.26 10.73
CA VAL A 293 7.93 -1.21 10.67
C VAL A 293 7.31 -1.49 12.02
N TRP A 294 8.10 -1.85 13.04
CA TRP A 294 7.52 -2.18 14.35
C TRP A 294 6.87 -0.95 14.99
N ASP A 295 7.58 0.16 15.05
CA ASP A 295 7.08 1.41 15.61
C ASP A 295 5.91 1.95 14.78
N GLY A 296 5.99 1.96 13.45
CA GLY A 296 4.88 2.40 12.61
C GLY A 296 3.60 1.56 12.74
N ILE A 297 3.71 0.29 13.17
CA ILE A 297 2.55 -0.57 13.40
C ILE A 297 2.01 -0.47 14.83
N PHE A 298 2.89 -0.45 15.84
CA PHE A 298 2.50 -0.63 17.24
C PHE A 298 2.62 0.62 18.10
N SER A 299 3.39 1.62 17.67
CA SER A 299 3.52 2.89 18.37
C SER A 299 2.41 3.83 17.88
N THR A 300 1.47 4.17 18.76
CA THR A 300 0.39 5.10 18.43
C THR A 300 0.87 6.53 18.58
N HIS A 301 0.86 7.31 17.49
CA HIS A 301 1.17 8.75 17.52
C HIS A 301 0.06 9.59 18.17
N GLU A 302 -1.15 9.07 18.23
CA GLU A 302 -2.28 9.70 18.92
C GLU A 302 -2.37 9.24 20.38
N GLU A 303 -2.72 10.19 21.27
CA GLU A 303 -3.01 9.92 22.68
C GLU A 303 -4.22 8.96 22.85
N PHE A 304 -5.15 8.96 21.88
CA PHE A 304 -6.35 8.13 21.88
C PHE A 304 -6.62 7.51 20.51
N PRO A 305 -6.10 6.29 20.22
CA PRO A 305 -6.32 5.65 18.93
C PRO A 305 -7.82 5.39 18.69
N GLY A 306 -8.27 5.63 17.46
CA GLY A 306 -9.64 5.31 17.04
C GLY A 306 -9.99 3.83 17.18
N GLU A 307 -11.29 3.52 17.31
CA GLU A 307 -11.77 2.12 17.43
C GLU A 307 -11.35 1.25 16.23
N PHE A 308 -11.35 1.82 15.03
CA PHE A 308 -10.91 1.15 13.82
C PHE A 308 -9.45 0.66 13.92
N HIS A 309 -8.56 1.53 14.40
CA HIS A 309 -7.16 1.23 14.63
C HIS A 309 -7.01 0.11 15.68
N LYS A 310 -7.66 0.25 16.84
CA LYS A 310 -7.59 -0.76 17.92
C LYS A 310 -8.01 -2.16 17.46
N ILE A 311 -9.11 -2.25 16.71
CA ILE A 311 -9.61 -3.52 16.18
C ILE A 311 -8.62 -4.12 15.17
N THR A 312 -8.06 -3.30 14.28
CA THR A 312 -7.07 -3.73 13.29
C THR A 312 -5.79 -4.25 13.94
N ILE A 313 -5.25 -3.57 14.95
CA ILE A 313 -4.05 -4.03 15.68
C ILE A 313 -4.33 -5.32 16.45
N LYS A 314 -5.48 -5.42 17.12
CA LYS A 314 -5.89 -6.67 17.78
C LYS A 314 -5.92 -7.84 16.79
N ARG A 315 -6.41 -7.59 15.57
CA ARG A 315 -6.47 -8.59 14.51
C ARG A 315 -5.09 -8.92 13.92
N THR A 316 -4.22 -7.92 13.80
CA THR A 316 -2.82 -8.10 13.37
C THR A 316 -2.06 -8.97 14.35
N ILE A 317 -2.16 -8.69 15.66
CA ILE A 317 -1.55 -9.51 16.72
C ILE A 317 -2.09 -10.95 16.69
N ARG A 318 -3.40 -11.13 16.46
CA ARG A 318 -3.97 -12.48 16.31
C ARG A 318 -3.38 -13.21 15.11
N ARG A 319 -3.16 -12.54 13.99
CA ARG A 319 -2.51 -13.16 12.82
C ARG A 319 -1.05 -13.51 13.09
N MET A 320 -0.31 -12.65 13.80
CA MET A 320 1.04 -12.98 14.25
C MET A 320 1.04 -14.25 15.12
N TYR A 321 0.09 -14.36 16.06
CA TYR A 321 -0.09 -15.57 16.86
C TYR A 321 -0.34 -16.81 15.98
N GLU A 322 -1.19 -16.70 14.96
CA GLU A 322 -1.50 -17.79 14.03
C GLU A 322 -0.26 -18.19 13.19
N GLU A 323 0.53 -17.23 12.71
CA GLU A 323 1.80 -17.46 12.02
C GLU A 323 2.80 -18.18 12.94
N LEU A 324 3.00 -17.70 14.16
CA LEU A 324 3.90 -18.32 15.15
C LEU A 324 3.48 -19.75 15.46
N LYS A 325 2.20 -19.97 15.75
CA LYS A 325 1.66 -21.31 16.03
C LYS A 325 1.77 -22.26 14.84
N SER A 326 1.79 -21.74 13.61
CA SER A 326 1.99 -22.57 12.43
C SER A 326 3.38 -23.18 12.35
N ILE A 327 4.41 -22.58 12.98
CA ILE A 327 5.78 -23.14 13.05
C ILE A 327 5.78 -24.52 13.70
N GLU A 328 4.94 -24.76 14.71
CA GLU A 328 4.81 -26.05 15.40
C GLU A 328 4.33 -27.18 14.46
N LYS A 329 3.65 -26.84 13.35
CA LYS A 329 3.08 -27.80 12.39
C LYS A 329 3.82 -27.82 11.06
N PHE A 330 4.15 -26.65 10.55
CA PHE A 330 4.77 -26.42 9.25
C PHE A 330 5.57 -25.12 9.28
N ALA A 331 6.86 -25.22 9.58
CA ALA A 331 7.79 -24.11 9.47
C ALA A 331 8.03 -23.74 8.00
N ASN A 332 8.08 -22.44 7.70
CA ASN A 332 8.37 -21.91 6.37
C ASN A 332 9.12 -20.58 6.49
N PHE A 333 9.62 -20.05 5.37
CA PHE A 333 10.39 -18.79 5.36
C PHE A 333 9.65 -17.58 5.94
N LYS A 334 8.32 -17.52 5.82
CA LYS A 334 7.52 -16.38 6.29
C LYS A 334 7.33 -16.40 7.80
N ASN A 335 6.78 -17.50 8.34
CA ASN A 335 6.48 -17.58 9.77
C ASN A 335 7.74 -17.53 10.64
N THR A 336 8.82 -18.17 10.20
CA THR A 336 10.11 -18.16 10.90
C THR A 336 10.75 -16.78 10.90
N ARG A 337 10.77 -16.08 9.77
CA ARG A 337 11.32 -14.71 9.74
C ARG A 337 10.50 -13.70 10.54
N ILE A 338 9.17 -13.86 10.60
CA ILE A 338 8.34 -13.08 11.51
C ILE A 338 8.75 -13.34 12.98
N ALA A 339 9.00 -14.60 13.36
CA ALA A 339 9.54 -14.93 14.68
C ALA A 339 10.92 -14.28 14.93
N GLY A 340 11.78 -14.24 13.90
CA GLY A 340 13.07 -13.57 13.95
C GLY A 340 12.97 -12.07 14.22
N ILE A 341 12.08 -11.35 13.54
CA ILE A 341 11.80 -9.93 13.85
C ILE A 341 11.33 -9.78 15.29
N ILE A 342 10.38 -10.61 15.73
CA ILE A 342 9.83 -10.49 17.08
C ILE A 342 10.94 -10.65 18.13
N LEU A 343 11.85 -11.60 17.95
CA LEU A 343 13.01 -11.78 18.83
C LEU A 343 14.02 -10.65 18.72
N ASN A 344 14.20 -10.08 17.53
CA ASN A 344 15.05 -8.92 17.35
C ASN A 344 14.48 -7.70 18.10
N VAL A 345 13.21 -7.36 17.89
CA VAL A 345 12.61 -6.15 18.46
C VAL A 345 12.29 -6.32 19.95
N LEU A 346 11.67 -7.43 20.35
CA LEU A 346 11.22 -7.63 21.73
C LEU A 346 12.29 -8.26 22.64
N GLY A 347 13.36 -8.78 22.04
CA GLY A 347 14.54 -9.28 22.73
C GLY A 347 14.46 -10.74 23.18
N LEU A 348 15.64 -11.29 23.49
CA LEU A 348 15.82 -12.69 23.90
C LEU A 348 15.58 -12.94 25.41
N SER A 349 15.75 -11.93 26.25
CA SER A 349 15.61 -12.09 27.70
C SER A 349 14.15 -12.35 28.11
N PRO A 350 13.90 -13.21 29.11
CA PRO A 350 12.56 -13.41 29.66
C PRO A 350 12.07 -12.14 30.34
N GLY A 351 10.75 -11.94 30.36
CA GLY A 351 10.11 -10.78 30.98
C GLY A 351 9.86 -9.60 30.03
N PRO A 352 9.21 -8.53 30.55
CA PRO A 352 8.83 -7.38 29.74
C PRO A 352 10.06 -6.57 29.31
N CYS A 353 10.03 -6.07 28.08
CA CYS A 353 10.93 -5.02 27.60
C CYS A 353 10.15 -3.71 27.37
N PHE A 354 10.86 -2.62 27.05
CA PHE A 354 10.27 -1.31 26.78
C PHE A 354 9.08 -1.37 25.82
N ALA A 355 9.24 -2.05 24.66
CA ALA A 355 8.19 -2.21 23.65
C ALA A 355 6.95 -2.99 24.12
N THR A 356 7.07 -3.79 25.19
CA THR A 356 5.95 -4.57 25.74
C THR A 356 5.34 -3.98 27.01
N ARG A 357 5.93 -2.91 27.55
CA ARG A 357 5.59 -2.37 28.88
C ARG A 357 4.11 -1.99 28.99
N ASN A 358 3.55 -1.46 27.90
CA ASN A 358 2.20 -0.93 27.85
C ASN A 358 1.21 -1.84 27.09
N ASP A 359 1.68 -2.92 26.46
CA ASP A 359 0.83 -3.86 25.74
C ASP A 359 1.09 -5.33 26.13
N LYS A 360 0.23 -5.85 27.00
CA LYS A 360 0.25 -7.25 27.46
C LYS A 360 0.15 -8.25 26.31
N ARG A 361 -0.45 -7.87 25.18
CA ARG A 361 -0.59 -8.74 24.01
C ARG A 361 0.75 -8.93 23.32
N LEU A 362 1.57 -7.88 23.23
CA LEU A 362 2.94 -7.98 22.70
C LEU A 362 3.85 -8.77 23.65
N ALA A 363 3.66 -8.63 24.98
CA ALA A 363 4.34 -9.49 25.95
C ALA A 363 4.01 -10.98 25.75
N LEU A 364 2.75 -11.31 25.44
CA LEU A 364 2.33 -12.67 25.12
C LEU A 364 2.96 -13.17 23.80
N ILE A 365 3.00 -12.34 22.77
CA ILE A 365 3.65 -12.68 21.49
C ILE A 365 5.14 -12.95 21.70
N LYS A 366 5.83 -12.13 22.50
CA LYS A 366 7.23 -12.35 22.87
C LYS A 366 7.43 -13.71 23.54
N SER A 367 6.68 -13.99 24.60
CA SER A 367 6.84 -15.22 25.39
C SER A 367 6.51 -16.47 24.57
N LEU A 368 5.47 -16.40 23.73
CA LEU A 368 5.12 -17.47 22.79
C LEU A 368 6.25 -17.72 21.78
N THR A 369 6.80 -16.66 21.21
CA THR A 369 7.89 -16.77 20.24
C THR A 369 9.11 -17.41 20.87
N GLN A 370 9.51 -16.95 22.05
CA GLN A 370 10.60 -17.54 22.81
C GLN A 370 10.35 -19.03 23.09
N LYS A 371 9.14 -19.40 23.55
CA LYS A 371 8.78 -20.79 23.80
C LYS A 371 8.91 -21.67 22.56
N ILE A 372 8.28 -21.27 21.44
CA ILE A 372 8.29 -22.06 20.21
C ILE A 372 9.71 -22.23 19.68
N ILE A 373 10.52 -21.16 19.68
CA ILE A 373 11.90 -21.22 19.20
C ILE A 373 12.76 -22.10 20.10
N LYS A 374 12.62 -22.01 21.43
CA LYS A 374 13.31 -22.89 22.37
C LYS A 374 13.05 -24.37 22.10
N GLU A 375 11.79 -24.73 21.92
CA GLU A 375 11.35 -26.13 21.76
C GLU A 375 11.62 -26.71 20.36
N ARG A 376 11.79 -25.86 19.33
CA ARG A 376 11.76 -26.31 17.92
C ARG A 376 12.97 -25.93 17.09
N PHE A 377 13.78 -24.96 17.49
CA PHE A 377 14.85 -24.46 16.62
C PHE A 377 15.87 -25.54 16.25
N ILE A 378 16.29 -26.37 17.22
CA ILE A 378 17.26 -27.44 16.96
C ILE A 378 16.68 -28.45 15.97
N THR A 379 15.45 -28.93 16.19
CA THR A 379 14.78 -29.83 15.26
C THR A 379 14.58 -29.20 13.88
N LEU A 380 14.29 -27.90 13.82
CA LEU A 380 14.15 -27.17 12.56
C LEU A 380 15.48 -27.10 11.81
N LEU A 381 16.59 -26.85 12.52
CA LEU A 381 17.92 -26.81 11.94
C LEU A 381 18.32 -28.18 11.35
N GLU A 382 17.95 -29.26 12.01
CA GLU A 382 18.19 -30.64 11.53
C GLU A 382 17.32 -31.00 10.31
N GLN A 383 16.04 -30.64 10.32
CA GLN A 383 15.07 -31.07 9.30
C GLN A 383 15.03 -30.13 8.09
N GLN A 384 15.20 -28.83 8.30
CA GLN A 384 15.04 -27.76 7.31
C GLN A 384 16.08 -26.65 7.52
N PRO A 385 17.39 -26.93 7.32
CA PRO A 385 18.47 -26.01 7.65
C PRO A 385 18.33 -24.65 6.95
N GLN A 386 17.94 -24.63 5.66
CA GLN A 386 17.75 -23.39 4.91
C GLN A 386 16.70 -22.46 5.54
N VAL A 387 15.64 -23.02 6.13
CA VAL A 387 14.60 -22.24 6.81
C VAL A 387 15.14 -21.69 8.13
N ALA A 388 15.80 -22.54 8.92
CA ALA A 388 16.39 -22.14 10.20
C ALA A 388 17.46 -21.04 10.04
N GLU A 389 18.37 -21.20 9.08
CA GLU A 389 19.45 -20.23 8.80
C GLU A 389 18.90 -18.88 8.35
N SER A 390 17.79 -18.89 7.61
CA SER A 390 17.16 -17.66 7.11
C SER A 390 16.31 -16.92 8.15
N MET A 391 16.08 -17.53 9.31
CA MET A 391 15.11 -17.06 10.33
C MET A 391 15.52 -15.73 10.94
N PHE A 392 16.80 -15.55 11.23
CA PHE A 392 17.29 -14.48 12.08
C PHE A 392 18.01 -13.38 11.31
N PRO A 393 17.92 -12.12 11.77
CA PRO A 393 18.85 -11.09 11.33
C PRO A 393 20.29 -11.44 11.75
N LYS A 394 21.29 -10.93 11.03
CA LYS A 394 22.73 -11.13 11.34
C LYS A 394 23.14 -10.81 12.79
N CYS A 395 22.38 -9.96 13.50
CA CYS A 395 22.63 -9.64 14.90
C CYS A 395 22.25 -10.77 15.88
N ILE A 396 21.57 -11.83 15.43
CA ILE A 396 21.21 -13.01 16.22
C ILE A 396 21.86 -14.25 15.60
N SER A 397 22.75 -14.89 16.33
CA SER A 397 23.48 -16.09 15.90
C SER A 397 23.18 -17.29 16.80
N TYR A 398 23.24 -18.50 16.25
CA TYR A 398 23.18 -19.74 17.03
C TYR A 398 24.58 -20.16 17.47
N GLU A 399 24.76 -20.47 18.76
CA GLU A 399 25.99 -20.99 19.36
C GLU A 399 25.80 -22.49 19.68
N PRO A 400 26.34 -23.42 18.87
CA PRO A 400 26.09 -24.85 19.01
C PRO A 400 26.57 -25.45 20.34
N GLU A 401 27.73 -24.99 20.84
CA GLU A 401 28.33 -25.51 22.08
C GLU A 401 27.44 -25.27 23.31
N ARG A 402 26.80 -24.11 23.37
CA ARG A 402 25.93 -23.70 24.48
C ARG A 402 24.45 -23.97 24.23
N LYS A 403 24.11 -24.48 23.04
CA LYS A 403 22.73 -24.64 22.55
C LYS A 403 21.90 -23.37 22.81
N CYS A 404 22.40 -22.22 22.40
CA CYS A 404 21.70 -20.96 22.66
C CYS A 404 21.73 -20.01 21.45
N LEU A 405 20.73 -19.14 21.38
CA LEU A 405 20.75 -17.99 20.48
C LEU A 405 21.38 -16.80 21.21
N VAL A 406 22.25 -16.10 20.51
CA VAL A 406 23.00 -14.94 21.01
C VAL A 406 22.61 -13.73 20.18
N LYS A 407 22.00 -12.74 20.81
CA LYS A 407 21.80 -11.42 20.20
C LYS A 407 22.96 -10.51 20.58
N THR A 408 23.69 -10.03 19.58
CA THR A 408 24.83 -9.12 19.74
C THR A 408 24.41 -7.70 19.36
N TYR A 409 24.53 -6.77 20.31
CA TYR A 409 24.22 -5.35 20.10
C TYR A 409 25.44 -4.58 19.58
N ALA A 410 25.23 -3.34 19.13
CA ALA A 410 26.33 -2.46 18.78
C ALA A 410 27.25 -2.24 20.00
N VAL A 411 28.57 -2.22 19.77
CA VAL A 411 29.59 -2.03 20.81
C VAL A 411 29.42 -0.67 21.50
N GLY A 412 29.11 0.37 20.73
CA GLY A 412 29.01 1.74 21.23
C GLY A 412 30.34 2.16 21.87
N ILE A 413 30.26 2.61 23.13
CA ILE A 413 31.42 3.00 23.94
C ILE A 413 31.93 1.87 24.87
N ASN A 414 31.33 0.69 24.83
CA ASN A 414 31.72 -0.43 25.68
C ASN A 414 32.97 -1.14 25.14
N LYS A 415 33.71 -1.84 26.00
CA LYS A 415 34.86 -2.67 25.58
C LYS A 415 34.44 -3.87 24.73
N GLU A 416 33.28 -4.44 25.03
CA GLU A 416 32.70 -5.57 24.31
C GLU A 416 31.24 -5.27 23.97
N ALA A 417 30.78 -5.86 22.86
CA ALA A 417 29.38 -5.78 22.47
C ALA A 417 28.50 -6.44 23.56
N PRO A 418 27.45 -5.76 24.04
CA PRO A 418 26.46 -6.38 24.91
C PRO A 418 25.84 -7.60 24.21
N LYS A 419 25.60 -8.67 24.97
CA LYS A 419 25.01 -9.92 24.46
C LYS A 419 23.84 -10.36 25.31
N HIS A 420 22.75 -10.76 24.67
CA HIS A 420 21.65 -11.46 25.33
C HIS A 420 21.55 -12.90 24.82
N TYR A 421 21.15 -13.81 25.70
CA TYR A 421 21.13 -15.24 25.45
C TYR A 421 19.72 -15.82 25.58
N LEU A 422 19.36 -16.73 24.68
CA LEU A 422 18.20 -17.60 24.77
C LEU A 422 18.65 -19.06 24.68
N TYR A 423 18.70 -19.77 25.80
CA TYR A 423 18.99 -21.20 25.82
C TYR A 423 17.84 -22.01 25.22
N LEU A 424 18.18 -22.97 24.38
CA LEU A 424 17.29 -23.84 23.62
C LEU A 424 17.19 -25.22 24.28
N ASP A 425 16.07 -25.91 24.06
CA ASP A 425 15.74 -27.20 24.68
C ASP A 425 16.06 -28.40 23.76
#